data_AF-B0T9C3-F1
#
_entry.id   AF-B0T9C3-F1
#
_cell.length_a   1.000
_cell.length_b   1.000
_cell.length_c   1.000
_cell.angle_alpha   90.00
_cell.angle_beta   90.00
_cell.angle_gamma   90.00
#
_symmetry.space_group_name_H-M   'P 1'
#
loop_
_entity.id
_entity.type
_entity.pdbx_description
1 polymer ?
#
loop_
_entity_poly.entity_id
_entity_poly.type
_entity_poly.pdbx_seq_one_letter_code
_entity_poly.pdbx_strand_id
1 'polypeptide(L)'
;MTSRYFNLDDTPTTKNLGGLDHLSRQHCRGGDLHTFDILLHAALERFSLLPKAVGRHFDTYRFYTCGSHERMSDAEREALWKALAQDLATGLDKVLADPLLTRGSGVDLSDRPTTMGERVGAICEALSQALQRGGDLNGLAARLSHEGSGTDAGYDGKQLVKLLAKRRVDTSALYHHVHHAKIVAENLHHLR
;
A
#
# COMPACT_ATOMS: atom_id res chain seq x y z
N MET A 1 -19.38 8.84 -11.29
CA MET A 1 -18.00 9.06 -11.77
C MET A 1 -17.28 7.73 -11.79
N THR A 2 -16.70 7.36 -12.92
CA THR A 2 -16.01 6.09 -13.14
C THR A 2 -14.59 6.14 -12.58
N SER A 3 -14.10 5.04 -12.02
CA SER A 3 -12.71 4.94 -11.53
C SER A 3 -11.72 5.14 -12.67
N ARG A 4 -10.60 5.85 -12.42
CA ARG A 4 -9.51 5.96 -13.39
C ARG A 4 -8.80 4.60 -13.54
N TYR A 5 -8.32 4.31 -14.75
CA TYR A 5 -7.53 3.12 -15.03
C TYR A 5 -6.09 3.53 -15.37
N PHE A 6 -5.14 3.09 -14.54
CA PHE A 6 -3.71 3.30 -14.75
C PHE A 6 -3.09 2.02 -15.29
N ASN A 7 -2.40 2.12 -16.42
CA ASN A 7 -1.77 0.97 -17.08
C ASN A 7 -0.26 1.17 -17.13
N LEU A 8 0.40 0.95 -15.99
CA LEU A 8 1.85 1.02 -15.84
C LEU A 8 2.42 -0.40 -15.69
N ASP A 9 3.68 -0.59 -16.07
CA ASP A 9 4.39 -1.87 -15.87
C ASP A 9 4.84 -2.11 -14.42
N ASP A 10 4.44 -1.22 -13.49
CA ASP A 10 4.69 -1.35 -12.06
C ASP A 10 3.37 -1.48 -11.28
N THR A 11 3.10 -2.68 -10.77
CA THR A 11 1.86 -3.00 -10.04
C THR A 11 1.70 -2.16 -8.76
N PRO A 12 2.73 -1.98 -7.91
CA PRO A 12 2.57 -1.17 -6.70
C PRO A 12 2.25 0.29 -7.00
N THR A 13 2.91 0.92 -7.98
CA THR A 13 2.58 2.28 -8.42
C THR A 13 1.15 2.36 -8.93
N THR A 14 0.71 1.39 -9.75
CA THR A 14 -0.67 1.32 -10.25
C THR A 14 -1.69 1.26 -9.11
N LYS A 15 -1.45 0.42 -8.10
CA LYS A 15 -2.34 0.29 -6.93
C LYS A 15 -2.34 1.56 -6.07
N ASN A 16 -1.18 2.20 -5.89
CA ASN A 16 -1.09 3.46 -5.15
C ASN A 16 -1.83 4.60 -5.85
N LEU A 17 -1.74 4.70 -7.18
CA LEU A 17 -2.53 5.64 -7.98
C LEU A 17 -4.04 5.36 -7.88
N GLY A 18 -4.46 4.09 -7.92
CA GLY A 18 -5.85 3.71 -7.68
C GLY A 18 -6.35 4.10 -6.29
N GLY A 19 -5.49 3.99 -5.27
CA GLY A 19 -5.78 4.46 -3.91
C GLY A 19 -5.91 5.99 -3.81
N LEU A 20 -5.03 6.73 -4.49
CA LEU A 20 -5.12 8.20 -4.56
C LEU A 20 -6.39 8.65 -5.31
N ASP A 21 -6.78 7.94 -6.37
CA ASP A 21 -8.05 8.17 -7.09
C ASP A 21 -9.27 7.89 -6.21
N HIS A 22 -9.20 6.89 -5.34
CA HIS A 22 -10.23 6.67 -4.34
C HIS A 22 -10.28 7.83 -3.33
N LEU A 23 -9.14 8.23 -2.77
CA LEU A 23 -9.05 9.33 -1.81
C LEU A 23 -9.53 10.67 -2.40
N SER A 24 -9.22 10.97 -3.66
CA SER A 24 -9.67 12.20 -4.33
C SER A 24 -11.19 12.32 -4.44
N ARG A 25 -11.92 11.22 -4.21
CA ARG A 25 -13.39 11.15 -4.24
C ARG A 25 -14.00 11.08 -2.84
N GLN A 26 -13.18 10.94 -1.81
CA GLN A 26 -13.65 10.90 -0.43
C GLN A 26 -14.00 12.29 0.07
N HIS A 27 -15.03 12.35 0.93
CA HIS A 27 -15.44 13.56 1.60
C HIS A 27 -15.14 13.46 3.09
N CYS A 28 -14.45 14.46 3.64
CA CYS A 28 -14.30 14.63 5.09
C CYS A 28 -15.58 15.29 5.65
N ARG A 29 -16.72 14.60 5.56
CA ARG A 29 -18.03 15.16 5.92
C ARG A 29 -18.07 15.53 7.40
N GLY A 30 -18.37 16.79 7.69
CA GLY A 30 -18.40 17.28 9.06
C GLY A 30 -17.01 17.56 9.63
N GLY A 31 -15.95 17.46 8.81
CA GLY A 31 -14.63 17.97 9.14
C GLY A 31 -13.96 17.36 10.36
N ASP A 32 -14.36 16.16 10.79
CA ASP A 32 -13.83 15.59 12.02
C ASP A 32 -12.33 15.32 11.91
N LEU A 33 -11.59 15.63 12.99
CA LEU A 33 -10.13 15.55 13.00
C LEU A 33 -9.64 14.14 12.67
N HIS A 34 -10.30 13.11 13.20
CA HIS A 34 -9.84 11.73 13.03
C HIS A 34 -9.94 11.27 11.56
N THR A 35 -11.06 11.53 10.90
CA THR A 35 -11.24 11.24 9.47
C THR A 35 -10.28 12.06 8.64
N PHE A 36 -10.11 13.34 8.95
CA PHE A 36 -9.14 14.19 8.25
C PHE A 36 -7.72 13.60 8.34
N ASP A 37 -7.29 13.20 9.53
CA ASP A 37 -5.96 12.59 9.76
C ASP A 37 -5.80 11.28 9.01
N ILE A 38 -6.81 10.41 9.02
CA ILE A 38 -6.79 9.15 8.26
C ILE A 38 -6.59 9.44 6.78
N LEU A 39 -7.37 10.37 6.22
CA LEU A 39 -7.32 10.72 4.81
C LEU A 39 -5.97 11.35 4.43
N LEU A 40 -5.45 12.24 5.28
CA LEU A 40 -4.18 12.91 5.09
C LEU A 40 -3.01 11.92 5.12
N HIS A 41 -2.92 11.08 6.16
CA HIS A 41 -1.89 10.06 6.28
C HIS A 41 -1.95 9.06 5.14
N ALA A 42 -3.15 8.59 4.77
CA ALA A 42 -3.33 7.66 3.66
C ALA A 42 -2.84 8.23 2.31
N ALA A 43 -2.96 9.54 2.08
CA ALA A 43 -2.42 10.20 0.90
C ALA A 43 -0.89 10.31 0.96
N LEU A 44 -0.34 10.75 2.10
CA LEU A 44 1.10 10.91 2.31
C LEU A 44 1.87 9.58 2.20
N GLU A 45 1.35 8.50 2.78
CA GLU A 45 1.93 7.16 2.66
C GLU A 45 2.04 6.74 1.20
N ARG A 46 0.97 6.94 0.41
CA ARG A 46 0.96 6.62 -1.02
C ARG A 46 1.95 7.47 -1.81
N PHE A 47 2.02 8.78 -1.55
CA PHE A 47 3.00 9.65 -2.19
C PHE A 47 4.44 9.21 -1.93
N SER A 48 4.74 8.74 -0.72
CA SER A 48 6.08 8.27 -0.35
C SER A 48 6.53 7.01 -1.11
N LEU A 49 5.58 6.31 -1.74
CA LEU A 49 5.80 5.09 -2.50
C LEU A 49 5.67 5.30 -4.02
N LEU A 50 5.46 6.53 -4.49
CA LEU A 50 5.45 6.83 -5.91
C LEU A 50 6.89 7.01 -6.44
N PRO A 51 7.19 6.50 -7.66
CA PRO A 51 8.43 6.82 -8.35
C PRO A 51 8.46 8.29 -8.74
N LYS A 52 9.64 8.91 -8.89
CA LYS A 52 9.75 10.35 -9.18
C LYS A 52 9.04 10.75 -10.47
N ALA A 53 9.09 9.88 -11.49
CA ALA A 53 8.42 10.08 -12.77
C ALA A 53 6.91 10.31 -12.62
N VAL A 54 6.28 9.69 -11.62
CA VAL A 54 4.86 9.84 -11.30
C VAL A 54 4.65 10.93 -10.24
N GLY A 55 5.49 10.97 -9.21
CA GLY A 55 5.39 11.93 -8.10
C GLY A 55 5.40 13.39 -8.54
N ARG A 56 6.15 13.72 -9.60
CA ARG A 56 6.23 15.09 -10.17
C ARG A 56 4.89 15.69 -10.63
N HIS A 57 3.86 14.87 -10.83
CA HIS A 57 2.54 15.33 -11.26
C HIS A 57 1.68 15.82 -10.09
N PHE A 58 2.10 15.53 -8.86
CA PHE A 58 1.35 15.85 -7.64
C PHE A 58 1.99 17.01 -6.89
N ASP A 59 1.13 17.86 -6.36
CA ASP A 59 1.54 19.01 -5.56
C ASP A 59 1.52 18.66 -4.07
N THR A 60 2.50 17.87 -3.63
CA THR A 60 2.46 17.22 -2.30
C THR A 60 2.70 18.18 -1.14
N TYR A 61 3.25 19.38 -1.38
CA TYR A 61 3.60 20.32 -0.30
C TYR A 61 2.37 20.70 0.54
N ARG A 62 1.18 20.76 -0.08
CA ARG A 62 -0.07 21.14 0.60
C ARG A 62 -0.56 20.12 1.61
N PHE A 63 -0.10 18.87 1.51
CA PHE A 63 -0.42 17.80 2.45
C PHE A 63 0.44 17.86 3.72
N TYR A 64 1.54 18.62 3.71
CA TYR A 64 2.37 18.83 4.89
C TYR A 64 1.86 20.01 5.71
N THR A 65 0.84 19.75 6.53
CA THR A 65 0.17 20.77 7.34
C THR A 65 0.92 21.12 8.65
N CYS A 66 1.96 20.37 9.02
CA CYS A 66 2.76 20.56 10.24
C CYS A 66 1.90 20.74 11.52
N GLY A 67 0.81 19.98 11.65
CA GLY A 67 -0.11 20.03 12.80
C GLY A 67 -1.08 21.22 12.81
N SER A 68 -1.06 22.11 11.81
CA SER A 68 -1.98 23.25 11.76
C SER A 68 -3.46 22.85 11.70
N HIS A 69 -3.77 21.73 11.06
CA HIS A 69 -5.12 21.16 10.93
C HIS A 69 -5.75 20.75 12.27
N GLU A 70 -4.95 20.46 13.29
CA GLU A 70 -5.43 20.14 14.65
C GLU A 70 -6.11 21.35 15.31
N ARG A 71 -5.70 22.56 14.92
CA ARG A 71 -6.23 23.83 15.46
C ARG A 71 -7.36 24.42 14.61
N MET A 72 -7.63 23.83 13.45
CA MET A 72 -8.70 24.26 12.57
C MET A 72 -10.06 23.90 13.17
N SER A 73 -11.09 24.64 12.78
CA SER A 73 -12.47 24.21 12.93
C SER A 73 -12.80 23.07 11.96
N ASP A 74 -13.90 22.36 12.21
CA ASP A 74 -14.40 21.32 11.31
C ASP A 74 -14.63 21.86 9.89
N ALA A 75 -15.23 23.04 9.77
CA ALA A 75 -15.49 23.67 8.47
C ALA A 75 -14.20 23.99 7.71
N GLU A 76 -13.14 24.42 8.42
CA GLU A 76 -11.82 24.67 7.82
C GLU A 76 -11.15 23.37 7.37
N ARG A 77 -11.22 22.29 8.16
CA ARG A 77 -10.72 20.96 7.77
C ARG A 77 -11.46 20.41 6.57
N GLU A 78 -12.79 20.53 6.53
CA GLU A 78 -13.59 20.09 5.39
C GLU A 78 -13.22 20.87 4.12
N ALA A 79 -13.08 22.20 4.22
CA ALA A 79 -12.65 23.05 3.11
C ALA A 79 -11.23 22.70 2.64
N LEU A 80 -10.31 22.47 3.58
CA LEU A 80 -8.94 22.05 3.29
C LEU A 80 -8.93 20.70 2.56
N TRP A 81 -9.62 19.68 3.08
CA TRP A 81 -9.68 18.38 2.43
C TRP A 81 -10.28 18.47 1.04
N LYS A 82 -11.34 19.25 0.85
CA LYS A 82 -11.93 19.48 -0.48
C LYS A 82 -10.90 20.05 -1.46
N ALA A 83 -10.07 20.98 -1.03
CA ALA A 83 -8.99 21.53 -1.85
C ALA A 83 -7.91 20.48 -2.16
N LEU A 84 -7.46 19.72 -1.15
CA LEU A 84 -6.49 18.64 -1.33
C LEU A 84 -7.00 17.55 -2.27
N ALA A 85 -8.27 17.15 -2.14
CA ALA A 85 -8.90 16.17 -3.01
C ALA A 85 -8.97 16.65 -4.47
N GLN A 86 -9.19 17.95 -4.69
CA GLN A 86 -9.13 18.55 -6.03
C GLN A 86 -7.70 18.55 -6.60
N ASP A 87 -6.69 18.81 -5.77
CA ASP A 87 -5.29 18.72 -6.18
C ASP A 87 -4.90 17.29 -6.54
N LEU A 88 -5.38 16.28 -5.78
CA LEU A 88 -5.23 14.86 -6.10
C LEU A 88 -5.83 14.56 -7.48
N ALA A 89 -7.09 14.94 -7.70
CA ALA A 89 -7.77 14.70 -8.96
C ALA A 89 -6.99 15.32 -10.14
N THR A 90 -6.50 16.55 -9.97
CA THR A 90 -5.70 17.26 -10.97
C THR A 90 -4.37 16.55 -11.24
N GLY A 91 -3.69 16.07 -10.21
CA GLY A 91 -2.46 15.28 -10.36
C GLY A 91 -2.70 13.97 -11.10
N LEU A 92 -3.78 13.26 -10.77
CA LEU A 92 -4.17 12.01 -11.45
C LEU A 92 -4.50 12.23 -12.93
N ASP A 93 -5.17 13.34 -13.27
CA ASP A 93 -5.44 13.69 -14.66
C ASP A 93 -4.15 13.99 -15.44
N LYS A 94 -3.17 14.63 -14.81
CA LYS A 94 -1.84 14.83 -15.40
C LYS A 94 -1.08 13.53 -15.60
N VAL A 95 -1.17 12.58 -14.66
CA VAL A 95 -0.56 11.25 -14.81
C VAL A 95 -1.18 10.50 -16.00
N LEU A 96 -2.51 10.53 -16.15
CA LEU A 96 -3.19 9.90 -17.28
C LEU A 96 -2.85 10.54 -18.63
N ALA A 97 -2.61 11.85 -18.63
CA ALA A 97 -2.26 12.59 -19.84
C ALA A 97 -0.79 12.44 -20.23
N ASP A 98 0.08 11.88 -19.39
CA ASP A 98 1.51 11.71 -19.69
C ASP A 98 1.74 10.45 -20.55
N PRO A 99 2.12 10.59 -21.84
CA PRO A 99 2.35 9.44 -22.71
C PRO A 99 3.54 8.58 -22.27
N LEU A 100 4.46 9.14 -21.48
CA LEU A 100 5.59 8.40 -20.91
C LEU A 100 5.16 7.51 -19.73
N LEU A 101 3.96 7.70 -19.18
CA LEU A 101 3.43 6.91 -18.08
C LEU A 101 2.42 5.87 -18.58
N THR A 102 2.80 5.17 -19.65
CA THR A 102 2.04 4.07 -20.24
C THR A 102 2.87 2.79 -20.27
N ARG A 103 2.21 1.64 -20.16
CA ARG A 103 2.83 0.32 -20.30
C ARG A 103 3.59 0.24 -21.64
N GLY A 104 4.83 -0.24 -21.59
CA GLY A 104 5.72 -0.37 -22.74
C GLY A 104 6.47 0.91 -23.15
N SER A 105 6.25 2.04 -22.48
CA SER A 105 6.97 3.31 -22.73
C SER A 105 8.46 3.26 -22.39
N GLY A 106 8.88 2.31 -21.55
CA GLY A 106 10.26 2.18 -21.07
C GLY A 106 10.65 3.21 -20.01
N VAL A 107 9.70 3.95 -19.42
CA VAL A 107 9.97 4.82 -18.28
C VAL A 107 10.49 4.03 -17.09
N ASP A 108 11.53 4.53 -16.44
CA ASP A 108 12.05 3.93 -15.21
C ASP A 108 11.16 4.29 -14.01
N LEU A 109 10.60 3.26 -13.37
CA LEU A 109 9.76 3.35 -12.18
C LEU A 109 10.41 2.67 -10.96
N SER A 110 11.68 2.27 -11.06
CA SER A 110 12.37 1.48 -10.04
C SER A 110 12.90 2.32 -8.87
N ASP A 111 12.82 3.64 -8.95
CA ASP A 111 13.35 4.56 -7.94
C ASP A 111 12.45 4.71 -6.70
N ARG A 112 11.25 4.10 -6.71
CA ARG A 112 10.38 4.03 -5.53
C ARG A 112 10.92 3.05 -4.49
N PRO A 113 10.60 3.25 -3.20
CA PRO A 113 10.87 2.24 -2.17
C PRO A 113 10.13 0.93 -2.42
N THR A 114 10.72 -0.18 -1.93
CA THR A 114 10.04 -1.48 -1.84
C THR A 114 8.90 -1.42 -0.83
N THR A 115 7.71 -1.90 -1.21
CA THR A 115 6.54 -1.89 -0.33
C THR A 115 6.53 -3.09 0.63
N MET A 116 5.77 -3.00 1.72
CA MET A 116 5.51 -4.14 2.60
C MET A 116 4.91 -5.32 1.81
N GLY A 117 3.95 -5.05 0.92
CA GLY A 117 3.38 -6.08 0.03
C GLY A 117 4.42 -6.85 -0.79
N GLU A 118 5.42 -6.17 -1.35
CA GLU A 118 6.51 -6.84 -2.08
C GLU A 118 7.40 -7.69 -1.17
N ARG A 119 7.75 -7.19 0.02
CA ARG A 119 8.56 -7.95 0.99
C ARG A 119 7.83 -9.18 1.50
N VAL A 120 6.56 -9.03 1.88
CA VAL A 120 5.70 -10.13 2.33
C VAL A 120 5.50 -11.14 1.19
N GLY A 121 5.23 -10.68 -0.03
CA GLY A 121 5.06 -11.53 -1.20
C GLY A 121 6.31 -12.38 -1.49
N ALA A 122 7.50 -11.78 -1.42
CA ALA A 122 8.77 -12.50 -1.58
C ALA A 122 8.97 -13.58 -0.50
N ILE A 123 8.59 -13.31 0.74
CA ILE A 123 8.65 -14.30 1.83
C ILE A 123 7.64 -15.44 1.60
N CYS A 124 6.42 -15.12 1.15
CA CYS A 124 5.41 -16.13 0.85
C CYS A 124 5.82 -17.04 -0.32
N GLU A 125 6.51 -16.49 -1.32
CA GLU A 125 7.07 -17.26 -2.42
C GLU A 125 8.19 -18.19 -1.92
N ALA A 126 9.11 -17.70 -1.09
CA ALA A 126 10.13 -18.54 -0.46
C ALA A 126 9.53 -19.65 0.44
N LEU A 127 8.48 -19.34 1.21
CA LEU A 127 7.74 -20.32 2.01
C LEU A 127 7.11 -21.40 1.12
N SER A 128 6.47 -21.00 0.02
CA SER A 128 5.86 -21.93 -0.94
C SER A 128 6.88 -22.89 -1.53
N GLN A 129 8.06 -22.39 -1.89
CA GLN A 129 9.15 -23.21 -2.40
C GLN A 129 9.71 -24.16 -1.34
N ALA A 130 9.91 -23.67 -0.11
CA ALA A 130 10.37 -24.48 1.01
C ALA A 130 9.38 -25.58 1.40
N LEU A 131 8.07 -25.35 1.28
CA LEU A 131 7.03 -26.37 1.49
C LEU A 131 7.09 -27.50 0.45
N GLN A 132 7.49 -27.20 -0.78
CA GLN A 132 7.54 -28.18 -1.87
C GLN A 132 8.87 -28.95 -1.93
N ARG A 133 9.99 -28.25 -1.70
CA ARG A 133 11.35 -28.78 -1.96
C ARG A 133 12.18 -28.96 -0.71
N GLY A 134 11.62 -28.64 0.46
CA GLY A 134 12.37 -28.51 1.70
C GLY A 134 13.09 -27.16 1.78
N GLY A 135 13.34 -26.70 3.01
CA GLY A 135 14.00 -25.41 3.28
C GLY A 135 13.76 -24.94 4.71
N ASP A 136 14.25 -23.73 5.02
CA ASP A 136 14.09 -23.13 6.34
C ASP A 136 12.70 -22.52 6.55
N LEU A 137 11.71 -23.37 6.81
CA LEU A 137 10.34 -22.93 7.10
C LEU A 137 10.23 -22.10 8.39
N ASN A 138 11.04 -22.41 9.41
CA ASN A 138 10.98 -21.72 10.70
C ASN A 138 11.48 -20.28 10.58
N GLY A 139 12.64 -20.07 9.96
CA GLY A 139 13.19 -18.74 9.74
C GLY A 139 12.30 -17.89 8.84
N LEU A 140 11.74 -18.48 7.77
CA LEU A 140 10.82 -17.77 6.89
C LEU A 140 9.49 -17.39 7.58
N ALA A 141 8.92 -18.27 8.41
CA ALA A 141 7.71 -17.98 9.18
C ALA A 141 7.94 -16.86 10.20
N ALA A 142 9.09 -16.87 10.90
CA ALA A 142 9.46 -15.80 11.83
C ALA A 142 9.64 -14.46 11.11
N ARG A 143 10.28 -14.47 9.93
CA ARG A 143 10.41 -13.27 9.09
C ARG A 143 9.06 -12.74 8.62
N LEU A 144 8.15 -13.61 8.19
CA LEU A 144 6.78 -13.22 7.83
C LEU A 144 6.06 -12.54 8.99
N SER A 145 6.17 -13.11 10.20
CA SER A 145 5.59 -12.50 11.41
C SER A 145 6.15 -11.10 11.70
N HIS A 146 7.42 -10.87 11.42
CA HIS A 146 8.07 -9.59 11.67
C HIS A 146 7.72 -8.55 10.61
N GLU A 147 7.90 -8.89 9.34
CA GLU A 147 7.68 -7.99 8.19
C GLU A 147 6.21 -7.62 8.00
N GLY A 148 5.29 -8.56 8.27
CA GLY A 148 3.85 -8.31 8.23
C GLY A 148 3.26 -7.82 9.54
N SER A 149 4.08 -7.38 10.51
CA SER A 149 3.59 -6.99 11.84
C SER A 149 2.50 -5.90 11.75
N GLY A 150 1.42 -6.08 12.51
CA GLY A 150 0.25 -5.19 12.47
C GLY A 150 -0.75 -5.52 11.34
N THR A 151 -0.51 -6.55 10.54
CA THR A 151 -1.39 -7.01 9.47
C THR A 151 -1.77 -8.49 9.63
N ASP A 152 -2.75 -8.94 8.84
CA ASP A 152 -3.15 -10.35 8.80
C ASP A 152 -2.01 -11.27 8.31
N ALA A 153 -1.15 -10.79 7.41
CA ALA A 153 0.02 -11.57 6.97
C ALA A 153 1.00 -11.83 8.14
N GLY A 154 1.17 -10.84 9.04
CA GLY A 154 1.97 -11.04 10.25
C GLY A 154 1.30 -12.00 11.23
N TYR A 155 -0.03 -11.99 11.32
CA TYR A 155 -0.77 -12.99 12.09
C TYR A 155 -0.55 -14.40 11.53
N ASP A 156 -0.63 -14.58 10.21
CA ASP A 156 -0.34 -15.86 9.55
C ASP A 156 1.09 -16.33 9.84
N GLY A 157 2.08 -15.44 9.78
CA GLY A 157 3.45 -15.75 10.20
C GLY A 157 3.53 -16.30 11.63
N LYS A 158 2.81 -15.70 12.59
CA LYS A 158 2.74 -16.21 13.97
C LYS A 158 2.08 -17.58 14.05
N GLN A 159 1.04 -17.84 13.25
CA GLN A 159 0.39 -19.15 13.22
C GLN A 159 1.32 -20.22 12.61
N LEU A 160 2.06 -19.89 11.55
CA LEU A 160 3.06 -20.78 10.96
C LEU A 160 4.14 -21.16 11.97
N VAL A 161 4.70 -20.19 12.71
CA VAL A 161 5.68 -20.47 13.79
C VAL A 161 5.10 -21.43 14.82
N LYS A 162 3.85 -21.21 15.25
CA LYS A 162 3.17 -22.11 16.21
C LYS A 162 2.93 -23.51 15.64
N LEU A 163 2.58 -23.63 14.37
CA LEU A 163 2.33 -24.91 13.72
C LEU A 163 3.62 -25.73 13.55
N LEU A 164 4.71 -25.07 13.15
CA LEU A 164 6.01 -25.71 12.94
C LEU A 164 6.67 -26.17 14.24
N ALA A 165 6.34 -25.56 15.38
CA ALA A 165 6.80 -26.00 16.69
C ALA A 165 6.13 -27.29 17.20
N LYS A 166 5.08 -27.78 16.54
CA LYS A 166 4.35 -28.99 16.98
C LYS A 166 5.10 -30.26 16.59
N ARG A 167 4.99 -31.29 17.43
CA ARG A 167 5.53 -32.65 17.15
C ARG A 167 4.94 -33.28 15.88
N ARG A 168 3.67 -32.98 15.58
CA ARG A 168 3.00 -33.36 14.33
C ARG A 168 2.50 -32.11 13.65
N VAL A 169 3.05 -31.83 12.47
CA VAL A 169 2.74 -30.65 11.67
C VAL A 169 1.56 -30.97 10.75
N ASP A 170 0.55 -30.09 10.76
CA ASP A 170 -0.53 -30.11 9.79
C ASP A 170 -0.10 -29.34 8.53
N THR A 171 0.27 -30.07 7.49
CA THR A 171 0.74 -29.48 6.23
C THR A 171 -0.34 -28.67 5.52
N SER A 172 -1.62 -29.06 5.63
CA SER A 172 -2.73 -28.34 5.00
C SER A 172 -2.87 -26.93 5.60
N ALA A 173 -2.77 -26.84 6.92
CA ALA A 173 -2.79 -25.56 7.62
C ALA A 173 -1.61 -24.65 7.22
N LEU A 174 -0.42 -25.21 6.97
CA LEU A 174 0.71 -24.42 6.47
C LEU A 174 0.42 -23.81 5.09
N TYR A 175 -0.08 -24.61 4.14
CA TYR A 175 -0.44 -24.11 2.80
C TYR A 175 -1.53 -23.04 2.88
N HIS A 176 -2.52 -23.21 3.76
CA HIS A 176 -3.58 -22.24 3.95
C HIS A 176 -3.04 -20.87 4.40
N HIS A 177 -2.22 -20.84 5.44
CA HIS A 177 -1.66 -19.58 5.95
C HIS A 177 -0.70 -18.91 4.95
N VAL A 178 0.12 -19.67 4.23
CA VAL A 178 0.99 -19.11 3.18
C VAL A 178 0.16 -18.52 2.03
N HIS A 179 -0.90 -19.21 1.61
CA HIS A 179 -1.78 -18.72 0.56
C HIS A 179 -2.55 -17.47 0.99
N HIS A 180 -3.09 -17.46 2.21
CA HIS A 180 -3.79 -16.31 2.76
C HIS A 180 -2.85 -15.09 2.87
N ALA A 181 -1.65 -15.27 3.44
CA ALA A 181 -0.64 -14.20 3.51
C ALA A 181 -0.25 -13.65 2.13
N LYS A 182 -0.18 -14.50 1.10
CA LYS A 182 0.05 -14.07 -0.29
C LYS A 182 -1.08 -13.19 -0.82
N ILE A 183 -2.34 -13.53 -0.54
CA ILE A 183 -3.50 -12.69 -0.91
C ILE A 183 -3.45 -11.36 -0.14
N VAL A 184 -3.15 -11.39 1.15
CA VAL A 184 -3.04 -10.17 1.97
C VAL A 184 -1.95 -9.25 1.42
N ALA A 185 -0.78 -9.80 1.03
CA ALA A 185 0.34 -9.04 0.48
C ALA A 185 -0.05 -8.15 -0.71
N GLU A 186 -0.96 -8.62 -1.57
CA GLU A 186 -1.49 -7.86 -2.71
C GLU A 186 -2.22 -6.58 -2.31
N ASN A 187 -2.66 -6.47 -1.06
CA ASN A 187 -3.33 -5.27 -0.54
C ASN A 187 -2.39 -4.33 0.22
N LEU A 188 -1.12 -4.73 0.47
CA LEU A 188 -0.17 -3.99 1.32
C LEU A 188 0.82 -3.12 0.52
N HIS A 189 0.54 -2.80 -0.75
CA HIS A 189 1.43 -1.95 -1.55
C HIS A 189 1.41 -0.46 -1.19
N HIS A 190 0.49 -0.06 -0.33
CA HIS A 190 0.42 1.30 0.21
C HIS A 190 1.22 1.44 1.52
N LEU A 191 1.69 0.33 2.09
CA LEU A 191 2.49 0.32 3.30
C LEU A 191 3.97 0.17 2.95
N ARG A 192 4.81 0.88 3.72
CA ARG A 192 6.25 0.79 3.61
C ARG A 192 6.82 -0.37 4.41
#